data_AF-A0A355H616-F1
#
_entry.id   AF-A0A355H616-F1
#
_cell.length_a   1.000
_cell.length_b   1.000
_cell.length_c   1.000
_cell.angle_alpha   90.00
_cell.angle_beta   90.00
_cell.angle_gamma   90.00
#
_symmetry.space_group_name_H-M   'P 1'
#
loop_
_entity.id
_entity.type
_entity.pdbx_description
1 polymer ?
#
loop_
_entity_poly.entity_id
_entity_poly.type
_entity_poly.pdbx_seq_one_letter_code
_entity_poly.pdbx_strand_id
1 'polypeptide(L)' 'AEQVHSPLEDAQSFRKYLGGCAGNTAVGTARLGLKSAMFSCVGADDMGVYLRNVLTNEGVDTSLLRNTPEH' A
#
# COMPACT_ATOMS: atom_id res chain seq x y z
N ALA A 1 -11.00 -1.77 11.10
CA ALA A 1 -11.37 -2.43 12.36
C ALA A 1 -11.90 -3.82 12.03
N GLU A 2 -11.36 -4.87 12.66
CA GLU A 2 -11.91 -6.24 12.51
C GLU A 2 -13.10 -6.49 13.45
N GLN A 3 -13.42 -5.51 14.32
CA GLN A 3 -14.55 -5.53 15.24
C GLN A 3 -15.79 -5.03 14.53
N VAL A 4 -16.59 -5.97 13.99
CA VAL A 4 -17.85 -5.68 13.31
C VAL A 4 -18.86 -5.18 14.34
N HIS A 5 -19.57 -4.08 14.01
CA HIS A 5 -20.58 -3.42 14.86
C HIS A 5 -20.06 -2.59 16.04
N SER A 6 -18.75 -2.33 16.13
CA SER A 6 -18.19 -1.34 17.07
C SER A 6 -17.90 -0.02 16.36
N PRO A 7 -18.15 1.14 16.99
CA PRO A 7 -17.77 2.42 16.43
C PRO A 7 -16.24 2.52 16.35
N LEU A 8 -15.73 3.33 15.41
CA LEU A 8 -14.28 3.43 15.16
C LEU A 8 -13.50 3.93 16.37
N GLU A 9 -14.12 4.79 17.19
CA GLU A 9 -13.55 5.32 18.43
C GLU A 9 -13.29 4.24 19.50
N ASP A 10 -13.98 3.10 19.44
CA ASP A 10 -13.79 1.96 20.35
C ASP A 10 -12.82 0.90 19.80
N ALA A 11 -12.22 1.15 18.63
CA ALA A 11 -11.35 0.16 17.98
C ALA A 11 -10.08 -0.09 18.81
N GLN A 12 -9.91 -1.32 19.28
CA GLN A 12 -8.71 -1.71 20.05
C GLN A 12 -7.49 -2.04 19.18
N SER A 13 -7.69 -2.22 17.88
CA SER A 13 -6.59 -2.55 16.96
C SER A 13 -6.86 -2.10 15.54
N PHE A 14 -5.77 -1.82 14.83
CA PHE A 14 -5.75 -1.51 13.41
C PHE A 14 -4.84 -2.49 12.68
N ARG A 15 -5.27 -2.92 11.50
CA ARG A 15 -4.41 -3.66 10.56
C ARG A 15 -4.07 -2.77 9.39
N LYS A 16 -2.81 -2.88 8.98
CA LYS A 16 -2.30 -2.20 7.80
C LYS A 16 -2.72 -2.99 6.57
N TYR A 17 -3.26 -2.29 5.58
CA TYR A 17 -3.55 -2.81 4.26
C TYR A 17 -3.05 -1.81 3.23
N LEU A 18 -2.54 -2.31 2.11
CA LEU A 18 -2.38 -1.47 0.92
C LEU A 18 -3.76 -1.03 0.46
N GLY A 19 -3.91 0.24 0.13
CA GLY A 19 -5.15 0.81 -0.40
C GLY A 19 -4.90 1.72 -1.59
N GLY A 20 -5.91 2.50 -1.94
CA GLY A 20 -5.88 3.40 -3.09
C GLY A 20 -6.16 2.68 -4.42
N CYS A 21 -6.89 3.34 -5.32
CA CYS A 21 -7.28 2.76 -6.61
C CYS A 21 -6.05 2.28 -7.40
N ALA A 22 -5.02 3.12 -7.54
CA ALA A 22 -3.80 2.78 -8.25
C ALA A 22 -3.04 1.60 -7.63
N GLY A 23 -2.94 1.53 -6.30
CA GLY A 23 -2.30 0.41 -5.60
C GLY A 23 -3.02 -0.91 -5.84
N ASN A 24 -4.34 -0.90 -5.72
CA ASN A 24 -5.18 -2.07 -5.97
C ASN A 24 -5.08 -2.54 -7.43
N THR A 25 -5.12 -1.62 -8.39
CA THR A 25 -4.99 -1.95 -9.81
C THR A 25 -3.62 -2.56 -10.10
N ALA A 26 -2.53 -1.93 -9.64
CA ALA A 26 -1.16 -2.40 -9.90
C ALA A 26 -0.93 -3.82 -9.34
N VAL A 27 -1.38 -4.09 -8.11
CA VAL A 27 -1.30 -5.42 -7.51
C VAL A 27 -2.18 -6.43 -8.25
N GLY A 28 -3.41 -6.05 -8.59
CA GLY A 28 -4.33 -6.89 -9.33
C GLY A 28 -3.78 -7.31 -10.69
N THR A 29 -3.20 -6.37 -11.45
CA THR A 29 -2.59 -6.66 -12.75
C THR A 29 -1.30 -7.46 -12.62
N ALA A 30 -0.47 -7.19 -11.61
CA ALA A 30 0.73 -7.99 -11.35
C ALA A 30 0.39 -9.45 -11.05
N ARG A 31 -0.62 -9.71 -10.20
CA ARG A 31 -1.09 -11.06 -9.89
C ARG A 31 -1.65 -11.82 -11.10
N LEU A 32 -2.19 -11.11 -12.09
CA LEU A 32 -2.66 -11.68 -13.35
C LEU A 32 -1.53 -11.91 -14.38
N GLY A 33 -0.28 -11.65 -14.01
CA GLY A 33 0.90 -11.90 -14.85
C GLY A 33 1.29 -10.72 -15.76
N LEU A 34 0.65 -9.56 -15.62
CA LEU A 34 1.03 -8.35 -16.34
C LEU A 34 2.23 -7.66 -15.68
N LYS A 35 3.08 -7.04 -16.49
CA LYS A 35 4.12 -6.14 -15.98
C LYS A 35 3.48 -4.86 -15.49
N SER A 36 3.59 -4.59 -14.20
CA SER A 36 2.97 -3.45 -13.53
C SER A 36 4.03 -2.65 -12.79
N ALA A 37 3.97 -1.32 -12.89
CA ALA A 37 4.90 -0.41 -12.20
C ALA A 37 4.12 0.68 -11.46
N MET A 38 4.63 1.12 -10.31
CA MET A 38 4.05 2.21 -9.53
C MET A 38 4.86 3.50 -9.73
N PHE A 39 4.24 4.51 -10.35
CA PHE A 39 4.80 5.86 -10.45
C PHE A 39 4.04 6.81 -9.53
N SER A 40 4.63 7.08 -8.36
CA SER A 40 4.03 7.90 -7.31
C SER A 40 5.09 8.28 -6.27
N CYS A 41 4.68 8.86 -5.15
CA CYS A 41 5.50 9.01 -3.96
C CYS A 41 4.85 8.36 -2.72
N VAL A 42 5.70 7.99 -1.77
CA VAL A 42 5.33 7.59 -0.40
C VAL A 42 6.20 8.35 0.59
N GLY A 43 5.74 8.46 1.84
CA GLY A 43 6.51 9.02 2.93
C GLY A 43 7.88 8.37 3.12
N ALA A 44 8.85 9.13 3.61
CA ALA A 44 10.12 8.61 4.11
C ALA A 44 9.99 8.13 5.56
N ASP A 45 8.93 7.36 5.83
CA ASP A 45 8.54 6.84 7.15
C ASP A 45 8.24 5.33 7.10
N ASP A 46 7.92 4.74 8.25
CA ASP A 46 7.66 3.29 8.36
C ASP A 46 6.44 2.85 7.53
N MET A 47 5.47 3.74 7.31
CA MET A 47 4.32 3.46 6.46
C MET A 47 4.72 3.41 4.99
N GLY A 48 5.57 4.33 4.52
CA GLY A 48 6.13 4.30 3.18
C GLY A 48 7.01 3.07 2.93
N VAL A 49 7.83 2.68 3.92
CA VAL A 49 8.59 1.41 3.87
C VAL A 49 7.65 0.21 3.76
N TYR A 50 6.58 0.17 4.56
CA TYR A 50 5.57 -0.88 4.48
C TYR A 50 4.93 -0.95 3.09
N LEU A 51 4.48 0.18 2.54
CA LEU A 51 3.83 0.23 1.23
C LEU A 51 4.76 -0.24 0.09
N ARG A 52 6.02 0.22 0.09
CA ARG A 52 7.02 -0.23 -0.89
C ARG A 52 7.25 -1.73 -0.83
N ASN A 53 7.38 -2.28 0.38
CA ASN A 53 7.61 -3.71 0.57
C ASN A 53 6.42 -4.53 0.11
N VAL A 54 5.19 -4.11 0.43
CA VAL A 54 3.98 -4.79 -0.07
C VAL A 54 3.93 -4.77 -1.59
N LEU A 55 4.10 -3.61 -2.23
CA LEU A 55 4.09 -3.52 -3.70
C LEU A 55 5.16 -4.41 -4.35
N THR A 56 6.37 -4.41 -3.81
CA THR A 56 7.49 -5.22 -4.33
C THR A 56 7.20 -6.72 -4.18
N ASN A 57 6.65 -7.15 -3.04
CA ASN A 57 6.28 -8.55 -2.80
C ASN A 57 5.13 -9.02 -3.69
N GLU A 58 4.23 -8.12 -4.09
CA GLU A 58 3.15 -8.39 -5.02
C GLU A 58 3.60 -8.38 -6.50
N GLY A 59 4.90 -8.19 -6.77
CA GLY A 59 5.46 -8.20 -8.11
C GLY A 59 5.28 -6.89 -8.89
N VAL A 60 4.94 -5.80 -8.21
CA VAL A 60 4.87 -4.45 -8.81
C VAL A 60 6.28 -3.85 -8.81
N ASP A 61 6.71 -3.31 -9.95
CA ASP A 61 7.96 -2.56 -10.06
C ASP A 61 7.85 -1.23 -9.30
N THR A 62 8.73 -1.04 -8.31
CA THR A 62 8.77 0.15 -7.45
C THR A 62 9.96 1.07 -7.73
N SER A 63 10.68 0.87 -8.84
CA SER A 63 11.80 1.71 -9.26
C SER A 63 11.43 3.18 -9.47
N LEU A 64 10.16 3.45 -9.81
CA LEU A 64 9.59 4.79 -10.01
C LEU A 64 8.79 5.29 -8.80
N LEU A 65 8.74 4.54 -7.71
CA LEU A 65 8.12 4.98 -6.47
C LEU A 65 9.15 5.82 -5.69
N ARG A 66 8.86 7.10 -5.43
CA ARG A 66 9.80 8.00 -4.74
C ARG A 66 9.51 8.07 -3.24
N ASN A 67 10.54 8.08 -2.40
CA ASN A 67 10.39 8.47 -1.00
C ASN A 67 10.40 10.01 -0.91
N THR A 68 9.48 10.58 -0.14
CA THR A 68 9.42 12.02 0.13
C THR A 68 9.47 12.29 1.64
N PRO A 69 10.29 13.24 2.12
CA PRO A 69 10.28 13.65 3.52
C PRO A 69 9.07 14.53 3.88
N GLU A 70 8.31 14.99 2.88
CA GLU A 70 7.14 15.85 3.04
C GLU A 70 5.86 15.00 3.10
N HIS A 71 5.04 15.24 4.14
CA HIS A 71 3.74 14.62 4.39
C HIS A 71 2.61 15.64 4.38
#